data_AF-A0A2V6CVS8-F1
#
_entry.id   AF-A0A2V6CVS8-F1
#
_cell.length_a   1.000
_cell.length_b   1.000
_cell.length_c   1.000
_cell.angle_alpha   90.00
_cell.angle_beta   90.00
_cell.angle_gamma   90.00
#
_symmetry.space_group_name_H-M   'P 1'
#
loop_
_entity.id
_entity.type
_entity.pdbx_description
1 polymer ?
#
loop_
_entity_poly.entity_id
_entity_poly.type
_entity_poly.pdbx_seq_one_letter_code
_entity_poly.pdbx_strand_id
1 'polypeptide(L)'
;PPRKEITGHLHNKQALTDPNIKEYEIALDPVYADPTNPAMDRPHFWPKPATDKIATIEKEDVQYANMFLPKHSSYFASYFTITGLHGAHVLGGVLVFCYMMLPASTRIYRQNPEHLANRVEVAGLFWHFVDLVWIFVFPLFYLL
;
A
#
# COMPACT_ATOMS: atom_id res chain seq x y z
N PRO A 1 -0.71 6.89 30.37
CA PRO A 1 -2.09 7.13 29.89
C PRO A 1 -2.68 5.80 29.43
N PRO A 2 -3.98 5.51 29.63
CA PRO A 2 -4.57 4.29 29.06
C PRO A 2 -4.48 4.34 27.53
N ARG A 3 -4.08 3.22 26.92
CA ARG A 3 -3.93 3.07 25.47
C ARG A 3 -5.29 3.20 24.79
N LYS A 4 -5.35 3.97 23.69
CA LYS A 4 -6.59 4.23 22.92
C LYS A 4 -6.75 3.35 21.67
N GLU A 5 -5.79 2.46 21.40
CA GLU A 5 -5.70 1.68 20.16
C GLU A 5 -5.44 0.20 20.46
N ILE A 6 -6.18 -0.70 19.82
CA ILE A 6 -6.01 -2.16 19.92
C ILE A 6 -5.83 -2.71 18.50
N THR A 7 -4.77 -3.48 18.27
CA THR A 7 -4.48 -4.12 16.99
C THR A 7 -4.77 -5.61 17.10
N GLY A 8 -5.53 -6.15 16.16
CA GLY A 8 -5.85 -7.58 16.12
C GLY A 8 -6.52 -7.98 14.82
N HIS A 9 -6.76 -9.28 14.67
CA HIS A 9 -7.49 -9.79 13.52
C HIS A 9 -8.97 -9.90 13.86
N LEU A 10 -9.83 -9.32 13.04
CA LEU A 10 -11.27 -9.40 13.27
C LEU A 10 -11.76 -10.83 13.05
N HIS A 11 -12.35 -11.43 14.09
CA HIS A 11 -12.88 -12.80 14.04
C HIS A 11 -14.20 -12.81 13.26
N ASN A 12 -15.07 -11.84 13.54
CA ASN A 12 -16.33 -11.65 12.82
C ASN A 12 -16.21 -10.52 11.76
N LYS A 13 -15.77 -10.86 10.54
CA LYS A 13 -15.65 -9.90 9.44
C LYS A 13 -16.98 -9.29 8.99
N GLN A 14 -18.09 -9.99 9.25
CA GLN A 14 -19.44 -9.56 8.88
C GLN A 14 -19.94 -8.40 9.76
N ALA A 15 -19.38 -8.27 10.97
CA ALA A 15 -19.62 -7.15 11.89
C ALA A 15 -19.26 -5.77 11.30
N LEU A 16 -18.36 -5.70 10.31
CA LEU A 16 -17.99 -4.44 9.65
C LEU A 16 -19.06 -3.93 8.68
N THR A 17 -19.90 -4.83 8.16
CA THR A 17 -20.86 -4.52 7.08
C THR A 17 -22.30 -4.56 7.56
N ASP A 18 -22.59 -5.28 8.64
CA ASP A 18 -23.92 -5.38 9.23
C ASP A 18 -24.19 -4.23 10.23
N PRO A 19 -25.24 -3.41 10.03
CA PRO A 19 -25.60 -2.33 10.95
C PRO A 19 -26.13 -2.82 12.30
N ASN A 20 -26.61 -4.06 12.42
CA ASN A 20 -27.24 -4.58 13.64
C ASN A 20 -26.26 -5.21 14.65
N ILE A 21 -25.00 -5.41 14.27
CA ILE A 21 -24.00 -6.02 15.16
C ILE A 21 -23.45 -4.93 16.10
N LYS A 22 -23.61 -5.19 17.41
CA LYS A 22 -23.26 -4.26 18.50
C LYS A 22 -21.84 -4.44 19.03
N GLU A 23 -21.19 -5.56 18.71
CA GLU A 23 -19.91 -5.94 19.30
C GLU A 23 -18.91 -6.35 18.20
N TYR A 24 -17.66 -5.92 18.35
CA TYR A 24 -16.53 -6.40 17.55
C TYR A 24 -15.76 -7.45 18.34
N GLU A 25 -15.67 -8.66 17.78
CA GLU A 25 -14.83 -9.74 18.29
C GLU A 25 -13.46 -9.68 17.60
N ILE A 26 -12.45 -9.25 18.35
CA ILE A 26 -11.09 -9.06 17.86
C ILE A 26 -10.19 -10.12 18.49
N ALA A 27 -9.58 -10.98 17.67
CA ALA A 27 -8.54 -11.88 18.13
C ALA A 27 -7.28 -11.08 18.47
N LEU A 28 -6.87 -11.12 19.74
CA LEU A 28 -5.72 -10.39 20.24
C LEU A 28 -4.41 -11.06 19.81
N ASP A 29 -3.40 -10.25 19.53
CA ASP A 29 -2.01 -10.70 19.41
C ASP A 29 -1.57 -11.32 20.77
N PRO A 30 -0.70 -12.35 20.81
CA PRO A 30 -0.13 -12.90 22.04
C PRO A 30 0.50 -11.85 22.96
N VAL A 31 0.95 -10.72 22.40
CA VAL A 31 1.42 -9.60 23.22
C VAL A 31 0.26 -8.88 23.90
N TYR A 32 -0.85 -8.63 23.19
CA TYR A 32 -2.05 -7.93 23.69
C TYR A 32 -2.98 -8.80 24.55
N ALA A 33 -2.77 -10.11 24.54
CA ALA A 33 -3.54 -11.11 25.27
C ALA A 33 -3.31 -11.10 26.80
N ASP A 34 -2.28 -10.42 27.29
CA ASP A 34 -1.95 -10.31 28.73
C ASP A 34 -1.68 -8.85 29.12
N PRO A 35 -2.54 -8.22 29.94
CA PRO A 35 -2.40 -6.82 30.34
C PRO A 35 -1.13 -6.54 31.17
N THR A 36 -0.48 -7.56 31.72
CA THR A 36 0.73 -7.43 32.55
C THR A 36 2.03 -7.58 31.75
N ASN A 37 1.95 -7.93 30.47
CA ASN A 37 3.12 -8.18 29.66
C ASN A 37 3.89 -6.87 29.36
N PRO A 38 5.17 -6.72 29.74
CA PRO A 38 5.94 -5.51 29.48
C PRO A 38 6.18 -5.26 27.98
N ALA A 39 5.98 -6.27 27.13
CA ALA A 39 6.01 -6.11 25.68
C ALA A 39 4.76 -5.43 25.10
N MET A 40 3.69 -5.23 25.87
CA MET A 40 2.45 -4.55 25.45
C MET A 40 2.69 -3.16 24.87
N ASP A 41 3.74 -2.47 25.34
CA ASP A 41 4.03 -1.08 24.99
C ASP A 41 4.96 -0.86 23.79
N ARG A 42 5.61 -1.91 23.27
CA ARG A 42 6.52 -1.76 22.13
C ARG A 42 5.82 -2.10 20.81
N PRO A 43 6.05 -1.32 19.74
CA PRO A 43 5.67 -1.75 18.39
C PRO A 43 6.49 -3.00 18.00
N HIS A 44 5.85 -3.96 17.35
CA HIS A 44 6.48 -5.19 16.88
C HIS A 44 6.61 -5.14 15.36
N PHE A 45 7.81 -5.38 14.85
CA PHE A 45 8.08 -5.38 13.40
C PHE A 45 7.61 -6.68 12.74
N TRP A 46 7.71 -7.82 13.44
CA TRP A 46 7.37 -9.12 12.87
C TRP A 46 5.93 -9.53 13.19
N PRO A 47 5.18 -10.07 12.21
CA PRO A 47 3.84 -10.60 12.45
C PRO A 47 3.87 -11.67 13.54
N LYS A 48 2.97 -11.57 14.52
CA LYS A 48 2.79 -12.59 15.55
C LYS A 48 1.65 -13.52 15.16
N PRO A 49 1.72 -14.81 15.52
CA PRO A 49 0.60 -15.72 15.32
C PRO A 49 -0.61 -15.23 16.12
N ALA A 50 -1.82 -15.32 15.56
CA ALA A 50 -3.04 -14.95 16.26
C ALA A 50 -3.22 -15.85 17.50
N THR A 51 -3.62 -15.27 18.63
CA THR A 51 -3.98 -16.03 19.83
C THR A 51 -5.49 -16.28 19.83
N ASP A 52 -5.92 -17.37 20.47
CA ASP A 52 -7.34 -17.71 20.65
C ASP A 52 -8.07 -16.81 21.66
N LYS A 53 -7.40 -15.79 22.23
CA LYS A 53 -8.03 -14.83 23.14
C LYS A 53 -8.76 -13.76 22.32
N ILE A 54 -10.08 -13.72 22.50
CA ILE A 54 -10.98 -12.79 21.82
C ILE A 54 -11.30 -11.65 22.78
N ALA A 55 -11.05 -10.41 22.34
CA ALA A 55 -11.59 -9.22 22.99
C ALA A 55 -12.93 -8.86 22.34
N THR A 56 -13.95 -8.74 23.17
CA THR A 56 -15.25 -8.19 22.78
C THR A 56 -15.25 -6.70 23.08
N ILE A 57 -15.46 -5.86 22.07
CA ILE A 57 -15.53 -4.40 22.22
C ILE A 57 -16.88 -3.91 21.69
N GLU A 58 -17.59 -3.11 22.48
CA GLU A 58 -18.83 -2.46 22.05
C GLU A 58 -18.55 -1.47 20.91
N LYS A 59 -19.40 -1.47 19.88
CA LYS A 59 -19.22 -0.66 18.66
C LYS A 59 -19.27 0.84 18.96
N GLU A 60 -19.97 1.23 20.01
CA GLU A 60 -20.13 2.59 20.50
C GLU A 60 -18.81 3.18 21.05
N ASP A 61 -17.92 2.33 21.58
CA ASP A 61 -16.63 2.72 22.13
C ASP A 61 -15.53 2.82 21.07
N VAL A 62 -15.79 2.33 19.85
CA VAL A 62 -14.82 2.33 18.74
C VAL A 62 -14.99 3.61 17.92
N GLN A 63 -14.10 4.59 18.13
CA GLN A 63 -14.11 5.83 17.36
C GLN A 63 -13.74 5.62 15.87
N TYR A 64 -12.79 4.72 15.58
CA TYR A 64 -12.33 4.45 14.22
C TYR A 64 -11.83 3.01 14.08
N ALA A 65 -12.34 2.30 13.07
CA ALA A 65 -11.80 1.01 12.62
C ALA A 65 -11.31 1.17 11.19
N ASN A 66 -10.01 1.32 10.98
CA ASN A 66 -9.41 1.54 9.67
C ASN A 66 -8.38 0.46 9.36
N MET A 67 -8.46 -0.12 8.17
CA MET A 67 -7.30 -0.72 7.51
C MET A 67 -6.31 0.41 7.16
N PHE A 68 -5.01 0.16 7.05
CA PHE A 68 -3.98 1.15 6.68
C PHE A 68 -4.26 1.80 5.30
N LEU A 69 -5.19 2.75 5.28
CA LEU A 69 -5.74 3.43 4.12
C LEU A 69 -5.23 4.88 4.09
N PRO A 70 -5.29 5.58 2.94
CA PRO A 70 -4.85 6.98 2.82
C PRO A 70 -5.51 7.93 3.84
N LYS A 71 -6.69 7.57 4.35
CA LYS A 71 -7.45 8.34 5.34
C LYS A 71 -6.88 8.28 6.77
N HIS A 72 -5.90 7.42 7.03
CA HIS A 72 -5.37 7.18 8.37
C HIS A 72 -4.49 8.35 8.88
N SER A 73 -3.71 8.99 8.00
CA SER A 73 -2.82 10.10 8.36
C SER A 73 -2.36 10.85 7.10
N SER A 74 -1.97 12.12 7.26
CA SER A 74 -1.36 12.93 6.20
C SER A 74 -0.11 12.29 5.59
N TYR A 75 0.62 11.48 6.36
CA TYR A 75 1.74 10.67 5.87
C TYR A 75 1.30 9.61 4.86
N PHE A 76 0.30 8.78 5.21
CA PHE A 76 -0.22 7.74 4.32
C PHE A 76 -0.90 8.36 3.08
N ALA A 77 -1.61 9.48 3.23
CA ALA A 77 -2.19 10.20 2.10
C ALA A 77 -1.11 10.63 1.08
N SER A 78 -0.02 11.22 1.57
CA SER A 78 1.10 11.66 0.72
C SER A 78 1.82 10.48 0.08
N TYR A 79 2.06 9.40 0.83
CA TYR A 79 2.66 8.15 0.33
C TYR A 79 1.86 7.57 -0.84
N PHE A 80 0.55 7.33 -0.66
CA PHE A 80 -0.29 6.76 -1.71
C PHE A 80 -0.43 7.69 -2.93
N THR A 81 -0.44 9.01 -2.72
CA THR A 81 -0.52 9.97 -3.83
C THR A 81 0.75 9.96 -4.68
N ILE A 82 1.92 10.05 -4.04
CA ILE A 82 3.21 10.13 -4.76
C ILE A 82 3.54 8.79 -5.40
N THR A 83 3.44 7.69 -4.66
CA THR A 83 3.69 6.34 -5.19
C THR A 83 2.66 5.95 -6.25
N GLY A 84 1.39 6.31 -6.06
CA GLY A 84 0.33 6.07 -7.04
C GLY A 84 0.54 6.85 -8.34
N LEU A 85 0.88 8.14 -8.24
CA LEU A 85 1.22 8.96 -9.41
C LEU A 85 2.43 8.39 -10.17
N HIS A 86 3.46 7.97 -9.45
CA HIS A 86 4.64 7.35 -10.05
C HIS A 86 4.29 6.02 -10.76
N GLY A 87 3.52 5.15 -10.10
CA GLY A 87 3.04 3.91 -10.70
C GLY A 87 2.23 4.13 -11.99
N ALA A 88 1.42 5.18 -12.04
CA ALA A 88 0.70 5.56 -13.26
C ALA A 88 1.64 5.98 -14.40
N HIS A 89 2.75 6.67 -14.11
CA HIS A 89 3.77 7.02 -15.10
C HIS A 89 4.52 5.79 -15.62
N VAL A 90 4.89 4.86 -14.72
CA VAL A 90 5.51 3.57 -15.11
C VAL A 90 4.58 2.79 -16.03
N LEU A 91 3.29 2.70 -15.69
CA LEU A 91 2.29 2.04 -16.53
C LEU A 91 2.18 2.69 -17.92
N GLY A 92 2.20 4.03 -17.98
CA GLY A 92 2.26 4.78 -19.24
C GLY A 92 3.49 4.44 -20.08
N GLY A 93 4.67 4.37 -19.45
CA GLY A 93 5.92 3.96 -20.11
C GLY A 93 5.88 2.54 -20.64
N VAL A 94 5.36 1.59 -19.85
CA VAL A 94 5.18 0.20 -20.27
C VAL A 94 4.23 0.11 -21.46
N LEU A 95 3.13 0.86 -21.47
CA LEU A 95 2.22 0.90 -22.61
C LEU A 95 2.89 1.40 -23.89
N VAL A 96 3.74 2.43 -23.79
CA VAL A 96 4.53 2.94 -24.93
C VAL A 96 5.52 1.87 -25.44
N PHE A 97 6.20 1.17 -24.53
CA PHE A 97 7.10 0.07 -24.92
C PHE A 97 6.37 -1.11 -25.54
N CYS A 98 5.22 -1.51 -24.98
CA CYS A 98 4.35 -2.54 -25.55
C CYS A 98 3.89 -2.13 -26.96
N TYR A 99 3.48 -0.87 -27.16
CA TYR A 99 3.11 -0.34 -28.47
C TYR A 99 4.28 -0.43 -29.47
N MET A 100 5.50 -0.17 -29.02
CA MET A 100 6.70 -0.25 -29.86
C MET A 100 7.13 -1.69 -30.19
N MET A 101 6.76 -2.68 -29.37
CA MET A 101 6.97 -4.11 -29.65
C MET A 101 5.91 -4.72 -30.58
N LEU A 102 4.78 -4.06 -30.81
CA LEU A 102 3.74 -4.57 -31.70
C LEU A 102 4.20 -4.58 -33.18
N PRO A 103 3.68 -5.49 -34.02
CA PRO A 103 4.06 -5.61 -35.43
C PRO A 103 3.80 -4.35 -36.27
N ALA A 104 2.98 -3.41 -35.77
CA ALA A 104 2.79 -2.08 -36.36
C ALA A 104 4.10 -1.28 -36.40
N SER A 105 4.94 -1.40 -35.35
CA SER A 105 6.27 -0.81 -35.27
C SER A 105 7.24 -1.42 -36.28
N THR A 106 7.18 -2.74 -36.49
CA THR A 106 8.01 -3.45 -37.48
C THR A 106 7.72 -3.01 -38.92
N ARG A 107 6.47 -2.62 -39.22
CA ARG A 107 6.10 -2.05 -40.52
C ARG A 107 6.67 -0.64 -40.72
N ILE A 108 6.69 0.17 -39.65
CA ILE A 108 7.30 1.51 -39.66
C ILE A 108 8.82 1.40 -39.77
N TYR A 109 9.46 0.42 -39.10
CA TYR A 109 10.89 0.14 -39.23
C TYR A 109 11.31 -0.15 -40.67
N ARG A 110 10.50 -0.93 -41.41
CA ARG A 110 10.74 -1.22 -42.83
C ARG A 110 10.55 -0.02 -43.76
N GLN A 111 9.77 0.97 -43.36
CA GLN A 111 9.51 2.16 -44.18
C GLN A 111 10.47 3.30 -43.87
N ASN A 112 10.79 3.56 -42.60
CA ASN A 112 11.67 4.64 -42.14
C ASN A 112 12.35 4.25 -40.82
N PRO A 113 13.54 3.62 -40.85
CA PRO A 113 14.23 3.13 -39.65
C PRO A 113 14.64 4.26 -38.69
N GLU A 114 15.00 5.43 -39.23
CA GLU A 114 15.37 6.63 -38.48
C GLU A 114 14.22 7.21 -37.64
N HIS A 115 12.98 7.08 -38.13
CA HIS A 115 11.81 7.56 -37.40
C HIS A 115 11.51 6.68 -36.18
N LEU A 116 11.79 5.37 -36.27
CA LEU A 116 11.64 4.48 -35.13
C LEU A 116 12.78 4.69 -34.11
N ALA A 117 14.01 4.88 -34.57
CA ALA A 117 15.16 5.16 -33.72
C ALA A 117 14.92 6.41 -32.83
N ASN A 118 14.45 7.51 -33.42
CA ASN A 118 14.12 8.73 -32.67
C ASN A 118 13.01 8.49 -31.63
N ARG A 119 11.97 7.71 -31.96
CA ARG A 119 10.92 7.35 -30.99
C ARG A 119 11.43 6.49 -29.83
N VAL A 120 12.35 5.56 -30.11
CA VAL A 120 13.00 4.72 -29.09
C VAL A 120 13.86 5.57 -28.17
N GLU A 121 14.65 6.50 -28.69
CA GLU A 121 15.49 7.40 -27.91
C GLU A 121 14.65 8.26 -26.96
N VAL A 122 13.55 8.85 -27.46
CA VAL A 122 12.63 9.64 -26.63
C VAL A 122 11.93 8.77 -25.57
N ALA A 123 11.51 7.56 -25.93
CA ALA A 123 10.91 6.63 -24.96
C ALA A 123 11.93 6.18 -23.89
N GLY A 124 13.18 5.95 -24.28
CA GLY A 124 14.29 5.64 -23.36
C GLY A 124 14.58 6.80 -22.41
N LEU A 125 14.63 8.04 -22.91
CA LEU A 125 14.78 9.25 -22.09
C LEU A 125 13.62 9.41 -21.09
N PHE A 126 12.38 9.15 -21.52
CA PHE A 126 11.22 9.13 -20.62
C PHE A 126 11.37 8.06 -19.52
N TRP A 127 11.79 6.84 -19.89
CA TRP A 127 11.98 5.76 -18.93
C TRP A 127 13.07 6.06 -17.90
N HIS A 128 14.20 6.62 -18.36
CA HIS A 128 15.27 7.05 -17.46
C HIS A 128 14.81 8.17 -16.50
N PHE A 129 13.99 9.11 -16.98
CA PHE A 129 13.42 10.13 -16.10
C PHE A 129 12.54 9.53 -15.00
N VAL A 130 11.70 8.55 -15.36
CA VAL A 130 10.86 7.83 -14.37
C VAL A 130 11.74 7.10 -13.36
N ASP A 131 12.78 6.38 -13.80
CA ASP A 131 13.73 5.68 -12.91
C ASP A 131 14.47 6.65 -11.95
N LEU A 132 14.90 7.81 -12.46
CA LEU A 132 15.53 8.86 -11.64
C LEU A 132 14.60 9.41 -10.56
N VAL A 133 13.31 9.56 -10.82
CA VAL A 133 12.36 9.97 -9.78
C VAL A 133 12.20 8.85 -8.74
N TRP A 134 12.20 7.58 -9.15
CA TRP A 134 12.03 6.44 -8.25
C TRP A 134 13.19 6.30 -7.26
N ILE A 135 14.43 6.49 -7.70
CA ILE A 135 15.60 6.40 -6.81
C ILE A 135 15.58 7.48 -5.70
N PHE A 136 14.89 8.61 -5.88
CA PHE A 136 14.69 9.61 -4.81
C PHE A 136 13.48 9.31 -3.93
N VAL A 137 12.38 8.82 -4.51
CA VAL A 137 11.14 8.48 -3.79
C VAL A 137 11.35 7.26 -2.89
N PHE A 138 12.15 6.28 -3.32
CA PHE A 138 12.36 5.05 -2.55
C PHE A 138 13.02 5.31 -1.18
N PRO A 139 14.17 6.01 -1.06
CA PRO A 139 14.75 6.34 0.24
C PRO A 139 13.83 7.20 1.13
N LEU A 140 13.11 8.15 0.54
CA LEU A 140 12.25 9.09 1.26
C LEU A 140 11.11 8.41 2.03
N PHE A 141 10.60 7.29 1.51
CA PHE A 141 9.48 6.57 2.13
C PHE A 141 9.87 5.22 2.73
N TYR A 142 10.93 4.57 2.25
CA TYR A 142 11.33 3.24 2.72
C TYR A 142 12.55 3.25 3.66
N LEU A 143 13.36 4.33 3.69
CA LEU A 143 14.55 4.43 4.56
C LEU A 143 14.42 5.48 5.67
N LEU A 144 13.58 6.52 5.49
CA LEU A 144 13.32 7.59 6.45
C LEU A 144 11.99 7.38 7.19
#